data_AF-A0AA39NV77-F1
#
_entry.id   AF-A0AA39NV77-F1
#
_cell.length_a   1.000
_cell.length_b   1.000
_cell.length_c   1.000
_cell.angle_alpha   90.00
_cell.angle_beta   90.00
_cell.angle_gamma   90.00
#
_symmetry.space_group_name_H-M   'P 1'
#
loop_
_entity.id
_entity.type
_entity.pdbx_description
1 polymer ?
#
loop_
_entity_poly.entity_id
_entity_poly.type
_entity_poly.pdbx_seq_one_letter_code
_entity_poly.pdbx_strand_id
1 'polypeptide(L)'
;MRVRGRWSLISLSSDLVLRSVDFMVLTDVQRILRRKNQPKDEDISAASFLQRLRWGVMLICSPRGVGWTHEHILPPTTPDRTRFLLKQTLRVVCCIVMSDMVAILVPYHAGMSDWSGAALGAGLIGLSAYSSLGIAYGSLTIVVVGIGLWRPEECPWMYGHIRGAYTYRRFWGLVWHQVFRRPFTSPGRYLSREVLKLPRGGCASSLIQLYTAFFLSALLHLVMIYGGVKTWELDVFVVFFAQAGLVTLETVIIALGLRLGVPEHPAWRCAGYIWVAGCGIVLTQPLVRFAFREDLILPTMGCANAALLRFWCS
;
A
#
# COMPACT_ATOMS: atom_id res chain seq x y z
N MET A 1 9.22 20.58 -14.73
CA MET A 1 10.23 19.53 -14.46
C MET A 1 10.71 19.50 -12.99
N ARG A 2 11.04 20.64 -12.34
CA ARG A 2 11.51 20.70 -10.93
C ARG A 2 10.57 20.08 -9.88
N VAL A 3 9.26 20.17 -10.09
CA VAL A 3 8.25 19.67 -9.15
C VAL A 3 8.12 18.14 -9.21
N ARG A 4 8.29 17.53 -10.40
CA ARG A 4 8.04 16.09 -10.61
C ARG A 4 9.07 15.17 -9.97
N GLY A 5 10.37 15.48 -10.08
CA GLY A 5 11.42 14.70 -9.41
C GLY A 5 11.36 14.78 -7.88
N ARG A 6 10.73 15.84 -7.35
CA ARG A 6 10.63 16.09 -5.90
C ARG A 6 9.64 15.14 -5.22
N TRP A 7 8.52 14.82 -5.86
CA TRP A 7 7.55 13.83 -5.35
C TRP A 7 8.16 12.43 -5.19
N SER A 8 8.88 11.96 -6.21
CA SER A 8 9.50 10.63 -6.21
C SER A 8 10.60 10.52 -5.16
N LEU A 9 11.44 11.55 -5.02
CA LEU A 9 12.50 11.58 -4.00
C LEU A 9 11.93 11.58 -2.58
N ILE A 10 10.87 12.36 -2.33
CA ILE A 10 10.24 12.43 -1.00
C ILE A 10 9.60 11.09 -0.66
N SER A 11 8.86 10.48 -1.60
CA SER A 11 8.27 9.15 -1.38
C SER A 11 9.31 8.09 -1.04
N LEU A 12 10.43 8.05 -1.78
CA LEU A 12 11.53 7.11 -1.52
C LEU A 12 12.20 7.39 -0.17
N SER A 13 12.44 8.65 0.15
CA SER A 13 13.07 9.03 1.42
C SER A 13 12.20 8.69 2.62
N SER A 14 10.89 8.93 2.56
CA SER A 14 9.97 8.63 3.65
C SER A 14 9.78 7.13 3.87
N ASP A 15 9.73 6.34 2.79
CA ASP A 15 9.72 4.88 2.89
C ASP A 15 11.02 4.35 3.53
N LEU A 16 12.17 4.87 3.09
CA LEU A 16 13.46 4.51 3.66
C LEU A 16 13.53 4.85 5.15
N VAL A 17 13.10 6.05 5.55
CA VAL A 17 13.08 6.47 6.96
C VAL A 17 12.21 5.53 7.81
N LEU A 18 10.98 5.24 7.36
CA LEU A 18 10.08 4.34 8.10
C LEU A 18 10.67 2.94 8.26
N ARG A 19 11.33 2.43 7.22
CA ARG A 19 12.01 1.12 7.28
C ARG A 19 13.27 1.15 8.12
N SER A 20 14.05 2.22 8.07
CA SER A 20 15.22 2.40 8.93
C SER A 20 14.82 2.41 10.41
N VAL A 21 13.73 3.10 10.76
CA VAL A 21 13.20 3.07 12.13
C VAL A 21 12.79 1.64 12.52
N ASP A 22 12.08 0.92 11.66
CA ASP A 22 11.73 -0.48 11.92
C ASP A 22 12.98 -1.36 12.13
N PHE A 23 13.95 -1.25 11.23
CA PHE A 23 15.08 -2.16 11.16
C PHE A 23 16.20 -1.85 12.16
N MET A 24 16.32 -0.60 12.59
CA MET A 24 17.41 -0.18 13.48
C MET A 24 16.96 0.02 14.92
N VAL A 25 15.68 0.37 15.13
CA VAL A 25 15.19 0.78 16.46
C VAL A 25 14.15 -0.20 17.01
N LEU A 26 13.15 -0.56 16.20
CA LEU A 26 11.96 -1.25 16.70
C LEU A 26 12.08 -2.77 16.69
N THR A 27 12.86 -3.32 15.76
CA THR A 27 13.00 -4.76 15.57
C THR A 27 14.47 -5.14 15.71
N ASP A 28 14.77 -6.14 16.55
CA ASP A 28 16.06 -6.85 16.46
C ASP A 28 16.07 -7.67 15.16
N VAL A 29 16.52 -7.02 14.10
CA VAL A 29 16.48 -7.54 12.73
C VAL A 29 17.28 -8.83 12.59
N GLN A 30 18.41 -8.95 13.30
CA GLN A 30 19.31 -10.09 13.15
C GLN A 30 18.75 -11.37 13.78
N ARG A 31 17.92 -11.24 14.82
CA ARG A 31 17.29 -12.39 15.50
C ARG A 31 15.88 -12.68 14.99
N ILE A 32 15.07 -11.65 14.78
CA ILE A 32 13.63 -11.81 14.48
C ILE A 32 13.40 -12.10 13.00
N LEU A 33 14.16 -11.43 12.11
CA LEU A 33 13.94 -11.57 10.68
C LEU A 33 14.86 -12.64 10.14
N ARG A 34 14.27 -13.61 9.44
CA ARG A 34 15.02 -14.71 8.84
C ARG A 34 14.44 -15.03 7.48
N ARG A 35 15.27 -15.56 6.58
CA ARG A 35 14.75 -16.16 5.34
C ARG A 35 14.06 -17.48 5.68
N LYS A 36 13.04 -17.86 4.90
CA LYS A 36 12.33 -19.14 5.11
C LYS A 36 13.25 -20.36 5.02
N ASN A 37 14.30 -20.25 4.21
CA ASN A 37 15.27 -21.33 3.98
C ASN A 37 16.49 -21.25 4.91
N GLN A 38 16.50 -20.33 5.88
CA GLN A 38 17.60 -20.18 6.83
C GLN A 38 17.37 -21.11 8.03
N PRO A 39 18.38 -21.89 8.46
CA PRO A 39 18.29 -22.70 9.69
C PRO A 39 17.95 -21.84 10.91
N LYS A 40 17.25 -22.41 11.90
CA LYS A 40 16.77 -21.64 13.07
C LYS A 40 17.87 -21.37 14.10
N ASP A 41 18.96 -22.08 13.98
CA ASP A 41 20.15 -22.13 14.83
C ASP A 41 21.26 -21.20 14.31
N GLU A 42 21.15 -20.72 13.06
CA GLU A 42 22.11 -19.82 12.46
C GLU A 42 21.62 -18.36 12.49
N ASP A 43 22.08 -17.60 13.48
CA ASP A 43 21.90 -16.15 13.48
C ASP A 43 22.83 -15.50 12.45
N ILE A 44 22.28 -14.54 11.68
CA ILE A 44 23.06 -13.81 10.66
C ILE A 44 24.23 -13.03 11.26
N SER A 45 24.19 -12.73 12.57
CA SER A 45 25.26 -12.07 13.31
C SER A 45 26.57 -12.86 13.30
N ALA A 46 26.49 -14.20 13.25
CA ALA A 46 27.65 -15.10 13.21
C ALA A 46 28.23 -15.28 11.79
N ALA A 47 27.52 -14.82 10.75
CA ALA A 47 27.97 -14.93 9.37
C ALA A 47 29.07 -13.89 9.04
N SER A 48 29.81 -14.16 7.96
CA SER A 48 30.83 -13.22 7.46
C SER A 48 30.23 -11.86 7.07
N PHE A 49 31.04 -10.81 7.07
CA PHE A 49 30.59 -9.46 6.71
C PHE A 49 29.89 -9.41 5.35
N LEU A 50 30.42 -10.09 4.33
CA LEU A 50 29.83 -10.08 2.99
C LEU A 50 28.47 -10.80 2.95
N GLN A 51 28.31 -11.89 3.71
CA GLN A 51 27.02 -12.56 3.86
C GLN A 51 26.01 -11.67 4.58
N ARG A 52 26.42 -10.97 5.64
CA ARG A 52 25.60 -9.99 6.36
C ARG A 52 25.18 -8.83 5.47
N LEU A 53 26.10 -8.29 4.68
CA LEU A 53 25.84 -7.21 3.73
C LEU A 53 24.85 -7.66 2.66
N ARG A 54 25.09 -8.82 2.03
CA ARG A 54 24.17 -9.40 1.04
C ARG A 54 22.79 -9.65 1.63
N TRP A 55 22.73 -10.17 2.85
CA TRP A 55 21.48 -10.39 3.57
C TRP A 55 20.72 -9.09 3.83
N GLY A 56 21.42 -8.04 4.25
CA GLY A 56 20.84 -6.71 4.48
C GLY A 56 20.30 -6.09 3.19
N VAL A 57 21.05 -6.19 2.09
CA VAL A 57 20.60 -5.75 0.76
C VAL A 57 19.34 -6.51 0.33
N MET A 58 19.30 -7.84 0.50
CA MET A 58 18.11 -8.63 0.20
C MET A 58 16.90 -8.20 1.06
N LEU A 59 17.11 -7.84 2.33
CA LEU A 59 16.03 -7.38 3.20
C LEU A 59 15.47 -6.03 2.76
N ILE A 60 16.33 -5.05 2.48
CA ILE A 60 15.94 -3.70 2.03
C ILE A 60 15.22 -3.77 0.68
N CYS A 61 15.71 -4.62 -0.22
CA CYS A 61 15.13 -4.86 -1.53
C CYS A 61 13.84 -5.69 -1.50
N SER A 62 13.47 -6.30 -0.37
CA SER A 62 12.24 -7.08 -0.22
C SER A 62 11.22 -6.34 0.66
N PRO A 63 10.60 -5.25 0.16
CA PRO A 63 9.68 -4.41 0.94
C PRO A 63 8.50 -5.18 1.56
N ARG A 64 8.09 -6.26 0.90
CA ARG A 64 6.96 -7.11 1.30
C ARG A 64 7.38 -8.40 2.01
N GLY A 65 8.69 -8.58 2.24
CA GLY A 65 9.21 -9.77 2.92
C GLY A 65 9.01 -11.08 2.15
N VAL A 66 8.98 -11.06 0.81
CA VAL A 66 8.86 -12.30 0.01
C VAL A 66 10.09 -13.19 0.24
N GLY A 67 9.88 -14.42 0.66
CA GLY A 67 10.93 -15.36 1.07
C GLY A 67 11.39 -15.20 2.52
N TRP A 68 10.72 -14.38 3.33
CA TRP A 68 11.07 -14.11 4.74
C TRP A 68 10.04 -14.69 5.72
N THR A 69 10.42 -14.84 7.00
CA THR A 69 9.53 -15.33 8.07
C THR A 69 8.30 -14.46 8.32
N HIS A 70 8.38 -13.18 7.94
CA HIS A 70 7.31 -12.19 8.05
C HIS A 70 6.57 -11.97 6.73
N GLU A 71 6.71 -12.89 5.78
CA GLU A 71 5.97 -12.86 4.51
C GLU A 71 4.47 -12.88 4.78
N HIS A 72 3.75 -11.93 4.19
CA HIS A 72 2.29 -11.87 4.25
C HIS A 72 1.65 -12.66 3.10
N ILE A 73 0.33 -12.75 3.10
CA ILE A 73 -0.42 -13.44 2.04
C ILE A 73 -0.09 -12.81 0.68
N LEU A 74 0.48 -13.60 -0.22
CA LEU A 74 0.86 -13.17 -1.57
C LEU A 74 -0.18 -13.62 -2.60
N PRO A 75 -0.42 -12.84 -3.66
CA PRO A 75 -1.21 -13.31 -4.78
C PRO A 75 -0.48 -14.42 -5.54
N PRO A 76 -1.20 -15.32 -6.24
CA PRO A 76 -0.59 -16.38 -7.03
C PRO A 76 0.38 -15.84 -8.09
N THR A 77 1.56 -16.44 -8.13
CA THR A 77 2.63 -16.17 -9.11
C THR A 77 2.93 -17.42 -9.93
N THR A 78 3.75 -17.28 -10.96
CA THR A 78 4.20 -18.39 -11.82
C THR A 78 5.72 -18.46 -11.78
N PRO A 79 6.32 -19.67 -11.74
CA PRO A 79 7.76 -19.82 -11.81
C PRO A 79 8.32 -19.57 -13.22
N ASP A 80 7.47 -19.65 -14.24
CA ASP A 80 7.86 -19.45 -15.62
C ASP A 80 8.12 -17.96 -15.91
N ARG A 81 9.35 -17.66 -16.32
CA ARG A 81 9.81 -16.28 -16.56
C ARG A 81 9.04 -15.61 -17.70
N THR A 82 8.83 -16.29 -18.81
CA THR A 82 8.15 -15.72 -19.97
C THR A 82 6.69 -15.40 -19.65
N ARG A 83 5.98 -16.34 -19.05
CA ARG A 83 4.59 -16.17 -18.61
C ARG A 83 4.46 -15.08 -17.54
N PHE A 84 5.43 -14.97 -16.64
CA PHE A 84 5.49 -13.87 -15.68
C PHE A 84 5.61 -12.52 -16.39
N LEU A 85 6.57 -12.38 -17.29
CA LEU A 85 6.82 -11.13 -18.02
C LEU A 85 5.60 -10.74 -18.84
N LEU A 86 5.00 -11.66 -19.60
CA LEU A 86 3.77 -11.41 -20.36
C LEU A 86 2.63 -10.93 -19.46
N LYS A 87 2.41 -11.61 -18.31
CA LYS A 87 1.36 -11.24 -17.36
C LYS A 87 1.60 -9.88 -16.72
N GLN A 88 2.85 -9.53 -16.39
CA GLN A 88 3.17 -8.22 -15.84
C GLN A 88 3.07 -7.11 -16.87
N THR A 89 3.54 -7.34 -18.10
CA THR A 89 3.37 -6.39 -19.19
C THR A 89 1.90 -6.09 -19.43
N LEU A 90 1.05 -7.13 -19.49
CA LEU A 90 -0.41 -6.93 -19.62
C LEU A 90 -0.97 -6.07 -18.49
N ARG A 91 -0.59 -6.33 -17.23
CA ARG A 91 -1.03 -5.53 -16.08
C ARG A 91 -0.58 -4.07 -16.17
N VAL A 92 0.67 -3.82 -16.59
CA VAL A 92 1.19 -2.47 -16.80
C VAL A 92 0.41 -1.76 -17.89
N VAL A 93 0.17 -2.41 -19.03
CA VAL A 93 -0.66 -1.87 -20.13
C VAL A 93 -2.06 -1.54 -19.63
N CYS A 94 -2.71 -2.44 -18.90
CA CYS A 94 -4.03 -2.15 -18.30
C CYS A 94 -3.98 -0.95 -17.35
N CYS A 95 -2.92 -0.80 -16.55
CA CYS A 95 -2.78 0.36 -15.67
C CYS A 95 -2.56 1.66 -16.46
N ILE A 96 -1.81 1.62 -17.58
CA ILE A 96 -1.64 2.78 -18.47
C ILE A 96 -3.00 3.19 -19.05
N VAL A 97 -3.76 2.24 -19.61
CA VAL A 97 -5.11 2.49 -20.15
C VAL A 97 -6.03 3.07 -19.07
N MET A 98 -6.01 2.51 -17.86
CA MET A 98 -6.77 3.06 -16.73
C MET A 98 -6.35 4.50 -16.38
N SER A 99 -5.06 4.82 -16.43
CA SER A 99 -4.56 6.18 -16.20
C SER A 99 -5.04 7.16 -17.28
N ASP A 100 -5.04 6.73 -18.54
CA ASP A 100 -5.54 7.55 -19.66
C ASP A 100 -7.06 7.76 -19.54
N MET A 101 -7.81 6.71 -19.18
CA MET A 101 -9.24 6.82 -18.89
C MET A 101 -9.52 7.80 -17.75
N VAL A 102 -8.73 7.79 -16.67
CA VAL A 102 -8.86 8.78 -15.60
C VAL A 102 -8.70 10.19 -16.16
N ALA A 103 -7.64 10.45 -16.94
CA ALA A 103 -7.36 11.76 -17.52
C ALA A 103 -8.51 12.26 -18.41
N ILE A 104 -9.14 11.37 -19.18
CA ILE A 104 -10.32 11.68 -20.01
C ILE A 104 -11.55 11.99 -19.16
N LEU A 105 -11.71 11.32 -18.01
CA LEU A 105 -12.90 11.45 -17.15
C LEU A 105 -12.81 12.60 -16.13
N VAL A 106 -11.62 13.12 -15.82
CA VAL A 106 -11.43 14.27 -14.90
C VAL A 106 -12.31 15.47 -15.26
N PRO A 107 -12.40 15.94 -16.52
CA PRO A 107 -13.20 17.12 -16.85
C PRO A 107 -14.70 16.91 -16.61
N TYR A 108 -15.21 15.68 -16.73
CA TYR A 108 -16.62 15.35 -16.54
C TYR A 108 -17.05 15.39 -15.07
N HIS A 109 -16.11 15.24 -14.13
CA HIS A 109 -16.41 15.39 -12.70
C HIS A 109 -16.91 16.79 -12.35
N ALA A 110 -16.35 17.84 -12.96
CA ALA A 110 -16.75 19.22 -12.70
C ALA A 110 -18.22 19.52 -13.05
N GLY A 111 -18.82 18.71 -13.93
CA GLY A 111 -20.23 18.83 -14.33
C GLY A 111 -21.22 18.08 -13.44
N MET A 112 -20.78 17.38 -12.39
CA MET A 112 -21.66 16.58 -11.52
C MET A 112 -21.58 17.02 -10.06
N SER A 113 -22.69 17.49 -9.48
CA SER A 113 -22.76 17.97 -8.09
C SER A 113 -23.25 16.94 -7.08
N ASP A 114 -23.90 15.87 -7.55
CA ASP A 114 -24.65 14.95 -6.70
C ASP A 114 -23.81 13.74 -6.27
N TRP A 115 -24.45 12.73 -5.66
CA TRP A 115 -23.79 11.47 -5.27
C TRP A 115 -23.02 10.81 -6.42
N SER A 116 -23.49 10.95 -7.66
CA SER A 116 -22.79 10.47 -8.85
C SER A 116 -21.45 11.18 -9.08
N GLY A 117 -21.37 12.49 -8.83
CA GLY A 117 -20.13 13.26 -8.89
C GLY A 117 -19.16 12.84 -7.79
N ALA A 118 -19.66 12.73 -6.56
CA ALA A 118 -18.88 12.24 -5.42
C ALA A 118 -18.31 10.83 -5.66
N ALA A 119 -19.12 9.92 -6.23
CA ALA A 119 -18.73 8.57 -6.58
C ALA A 119 -17.69 8.55 -7.71
N LEU A 120 -17.88 9.35 -8.77
CA LEU A 120 -16.91 9.47 -9.85
C LEU A 120 -15.59 10.01 -9.30
N GLY A 121 -15.59 11.09 -8.53
CA GLY A 121 -14.38 11.71 -7.98
C GLY A 121 -13.58 10.72 -7.11
N ALA A 122 -14.25 10.00 -6.21
CA ALA A 122 -13.60 8.97 -5.40
C ALA A 122 -13.03 7.83 -6.26
N GLY A 123 -13.78 7.39 -7.29
CA GLY A 123 -13.35 6.39 -8.25
C GLY A 123 -12.10 6.83 -9.03
N LEU A 124 -12.06 8.08 -9.51
CA LEU A 124 -10.94 8.63 -10.27
C LEU A 124 -9.66 8.71 -9.42
N ILE A 125 -9.77 9.14 -8.16
CA ILE A 125 -8.62 9.17 -7.23
C ILE A 125 -8.12 7.76 -6.93
N GLY A 126 -9.03 6.84 -6.59
CA GLY A 126 -8.67 5.45 -6.32
C GLY A 126 -8.01 4.79 -7.53
N LEU A 127 -8.56 5.00 -8.73
CA LEU A 127 -8.03 4.44 -9.98
C LEU A 127 -6.69 5.06 -10.36
N SER A 128 -6.53 6.38 -10.19
CA SER A 128 -5.26 7.10 -10.41
C SER A 128 -4.15 6.58 -9.49
N ALA A 129 -4.44 6.40 -8.20
CA ALA A 129 -3.50 5.82 -7.26
C ALA A 129 -3.16 4.36 -7.61
N TYR A 130 -4.18 3.56 -7.94
CA TYR A 130 -4.02 2.16 -8.31
C TYR A 130 -3.12 1.99 -9.54
N SER A 131 -3.41 2.73 -10.61
CA SER A 131 -2.69 2.67 -11.87
C SER A 131 -1.26 3.17 -11.73
N SER A 132 -1.06 4.30 -11.05
CA SER A 132 0.28 4.91 -10.87
C SER A 132 1.24 3.98 -10.14
N LEU A 133 0.80 3.41 -9.01
CA LEU A 133 1.58 2.43 -8.26
C LEU A 133 1.78 1.14 -9.07
N GLY A 134 0.74 0.69 -9.78
CA GLY A 134 0.78 -0.49 -10.63
C GLY A 134 1.82 -0.38 -11.74
N ILE A 135 1.88 0.76 -12.43
CA ILE A 135 2.87 1.05 -13.47
C ILE A 135 4.28 1.04 -12.87
N ALA A 136 4.51 1.79 -11.79
CA ALA A 136 5.83 1.92 -11.18
C ALA A 136 6.40 0.55 -10.75
N TYR A 137 5.61 -0.23 -10.02
CA TYR A 137 6.01 -1.55 -9.55
C TYR A 137 6.09 -2.58 -10.67
N GLY A 138 5.09 -2.60 -11.57
CA GLY A 138 5.06 -3.52 -12.69
C GLY A 138 6.28 -3.36 -13.57
N SER A 139 6.60 -2.13 -13.99
CA SER A 139 7.79 -1.82 -14.78
C SER A 139 9.08 -2.24 -14.07
N LEU A 140 9.22 -1.95 -12.78
CA LEU A 140 10.39 -2.38 -12.00
C LEU A 140 10.52 -3.91 -12.01
N THR A 141 9.42 -4.64 -11.75
CA THR A 141 9.45 -6.12 -11.73
C THR A 141 9.75 -6.72 -13.10
N ILE A 142 9.25 -6.12 -14.18
CA ILE A 142 9.56 -6.53 -15.56
C ILE A 142 11.07 -6.39 -15.81
N VAL A 143 11.67 -5.26 -15.42
CA VAL A 143 13.11 -5.03 -15.61
C VAL A 143 13.93 -6.03 -14.79
N VAL A 144 13.72 -6.11 -13.47
CA VAL A 144 14.58 -6.94 -12.60
C VAL A 144 14.46 -8.45 -12.89
N VAL A 145 13.27 -8.94 -13.23
CA VAL A 145 13.09 -10.33 -13.68
C VAL A 145 13.56 -10.52 -15.12
N GLY A 146 13.39 -9.49 -15.96
CA GLY A 146 13.81 -9.44 -17.35
C GLY A 146 15.32 -9.49 -17.53
N ILE A 147 16.11 -9.00 -16.58
CA ILE A 147 17.58 -9.15 -16.57
C ILE A 147 18.07 -10.30 -15.67
N GLY A 148 17.16 -11.02 -15.01
CA GLY A 148 17.50 -12.17 -14.18
C GLY A 148 18.07 -11.84 -12.80
N LEU A 149 17.89 -10.62 -12.29
CA LEU A 149 18.28 -10.28 -10.93
C LEU A 149 17.45 -11.05 -9.90
N TRP A 150 16.12 -11.06 -10.07
CA TRP A 150 15.18 -11.76 -9.18
C TRP A 150 14.36 -12.81 -9.93
N ARG A 151 13.88 -13.80 -9.19
CA ARG A 151 12.99 -14.83 -9.73
C ARG A 151 11.55 -14.32 -9.80
N PRO A 152 10.73 -14.82 -10.75
CA PRO A 152 9.31 -14.48 -10.87
C PRO A 152 8.50 -14.60 -9.56
N GLU A 153 8.84 -15.57 -8.71
CA GLU A 153 8.15 -15.85 -7.45
C GLU A 153 8.48 -14.84 -6.35
N GLU A 154 9.60 -14.14 -6.48
CA GLU A 154 10.02 -13.06 -5.58
C GLU A 154 9.29 -11.74 -5.89
N CYS A 155 8.64 -11.66 -7.05
CA CYS A 155 7.99 -10.46 -7.59
C CYS A 155 6.47 -10.59 -7.78
N PRO A 156 5.68 -11.14 -6.82
CA PRO A 156 4.24 -11.27 -6.99
C PRO A 156 3.59 -9.88 -7.13
N TRP A 157 2.41 -9.79 -7.72
CA TRP A 157 1.70 -8.51 -7.86
C TRP A 157 1.47 -7.83 -6.50
N MET A 158 1.46 -6.49 -6.45
CA MET A 158 1.35 -5.77 -5.18
C MET A 158 -0.05 -5.81 -4.54
N TYR A 159 -1.06 -6.03 -5.37
CA TYR A 159 -2.47 -6.03 -4.98
C TYR A 159 -2.97 -7.47 -4.80
N GLY A 160 -3.86 -7.65 -3.83
CA GLY A 160 -4.59 -8.89 -3.65
C GLY A 160 -5.80 -9.02 -4.57
N HIS A 161 -6.61 -10.04 -4.32
CA HIS A 161 -7.81 -10.31 -5.10
C HIS A 161 -8.97 -9.44 -4.65
N ILE A 162 -9.61 -8.71 -5.56
CA ILE A 162 -10.74 -7.80 -5.24
C ILE A 162 -11.93 -8.51 -4.60
N ARG A 163 -12.08 -9.82 -4.84
CA ARG A 163 -13.08 -10.68 -4.17
C ARG A 163 -12.93 -10.72 -2.64
N GLY A 164 -11.81 -10.24 -2.10
CA GLY A 164 -11.60 -10.09 -0.66
C GLY A 164 -12.07 -8.77 -0.07
N ALA A 165 -12.48 -7.78 -0.88
CA ALA A 165 -12.70 -6.38 -0.48
C ALA A 165 -14.10 -6.10 0.10
N TYR A 166 -14.75 -7.09 0.72
CA TYR A 166 -16.10 -6.92 1.28
C TYR A 166 -16.11 -6.41 2.73
N THR A 167 -14.95 -6.11 3.31
CA THR A 167 -14.84 -5.34 4.56
C THR A 167 -13.66 -4.39 4.44
N TYR A 168 -13.73 -3.26 5.13
CA TYR A 168 -12.71 -2.22 5.13
C TYR A 168 -11.38 -2.74 5.69
N ARG A 169 -11.44 -3.57 6.74
CA ARG A 169 -10.25 -4.28 7.26
C ARG A 169 -9.59 -5.15 6.19
N ARG A 170 -10.37 -5.89 5.40
CA ARG A 170 -9.85 -6.78 4.35
C ARG A 170 -9.37 -6.00 3.14
N PHE A 171 -10.04 -4.90 2.78
CA PHE A 171 -9.60 -4.04 1.69
C PHE A 171 -8.16 -3.55 1.92
N TRP A 172 -7.88 -2.90 3.04
CA TRP A 172 -6.51 -2.43 3.36
C TRP A 172 -5.55 -3.55 3.74
N GLY A 173 -6.05 -4.61 4.38
CA GLY A 173 -5.22 -5.70 4.89
C GLY A 173 -4.86 -6.79 3.90
N LEU A 174 -5.60 -6.93 2.80
CA LEU A 174 -5.44 -8.02 1.83
C LEU A 174 -5.43 -7.55 0.38
N VAL A 175 -6.20 -6.52 0.03
CA VAL A 175 -6.47 -6.19 -1.39
C VAL A 175 -5.62 -5.02 -1.87
N TRP A 176 -5.59 -3.93 -1.12
CA TRP A 176 -4.79 -2.75 -1.43
C TRP A 176 -3.28 -3.04 -1.36
N HIS A 177 -2.43 -2.14 -1.84
CA HIS A 177 -1.00 -2.41 -1.97
C HIS A 177 -0.36 -2.84 -0.63
N GLN A 178 0.38 -3.95 -0.63
CA GLN A 178 0.97 -4.51 0.60
C GLN A 178 2.40 -4.02 0.89
N VAL A 179 2.92 -3.07 0.11
CA VAL A 179 4.31 -2.56 0.23
C VAL A 179 4.59 -1.93 1.60
N PHE A 180 3.66 -1.13 2.13
CA PHE A 180 3.83 -0.43 3.41
C PHE A 180 3.29 -1.19 4.63
N ARG A 181 2.88 -2.46 4.45
CA ARG A 181 2.22 -3.24 5.50
C ARG A 181 3.09 -3.33 6.76
N ARG A 182 4.35 -3.67 6.60
CA ARG A 182 5.27 -3.85 7.72
C ARG A 182 5.70 -2.52 8.35
N PRO A 183 6.18 -1.52 7.59
CA PRO A 183 6.55 -0.21 8.14
C PRO A 183 5.46 0.44 8.99
N PHE A 184 4.18 0.22 8.67
CA PHE A 184 3.06 0.75 9.46
C PHE A 184 2.66 -0.12 10.65
N THR A 185 2.85 -1.44 10.58
CA THR A 185 2.38 -2.34 11.64
C THR A 185 3.44 -2.69 12.67
N SER A 186 4.74 -2.60 12.36
CA SER A 186 5.79 -2.87 13.34
C SER A 186 5.85 -1.85 14.47
N PRO A 187 5.67 -0.53 14.26
CA PRO A 187 5.67 0.43 15.38
C PRO A 187 4.47 0.23 16.29
N GLY A 188 3.30 -0.07 15.73
CA GLY A 188 2.12 -0.42 16.52
C GLY A 188 2.31 -1.69 17.35
N ARG A 189 3.01 -2.70 16.81
CA ARG A 189 3.36 -3.91 17.57
C ARG A 189 4.35 -3.62 18.69
N TYR A 190 5.38 -2.82 18.42
CA TYR A 190 6.36 -2.39 19.41
C TYR A 190 5.70 -1.60 20.53
N LEU A 191 4.92 -0.57 20.20
CA LEU A 191 4.19 0.25 21.17
C LEU A 191 3.25 -0.60 22.02
N SER A 192 2.48 -1.50 21.40
CA SER A 192 1.56 -2.36 22.14
C SER A 192 2.27 -3.35 23.07
N ARG A 193 3.43 -3.91 22.68
CA ARG A 193 4.04 -5.07 23.37
C ARG A 193 5.18 -4.67 24.29
N GLU A 194 6.07 -3.80 23.82
CA GLU A 194 7.30 -3.45 24.52
C GLU A 194 7.08 -2.24 25.43
N VAL A 195 6.30 -1.24 24.97
CA VAL A 195 6.05 -0.01 25.73
C VAL A 195 4.86 -0.19 26.68
N LEU A 196 3.68 -0.56 26.14
CA LEU A 196 2.45 -0.65 26.93
C LEU A 196 2.22 -2.02 27.58
N LYS A 197 3.05 -3.03 27.25
CA LYS A 197 2.99 -4.39 27.81
C LYS A 197 1.59 -5.03 27.74
N LEU A 198 0.84 -4.75 26.67
CA LEU A 198 -0.54 -5.25 26.51
C LEU A 198 -0.55 -6.75 26.15
N PRO A 199 -1.55 -7.51 26.64
CA PRO A 199 -1.71 -8.91 26.27
C PRO A 199 -1.89 -9.10 24.76
N ARG A 200 -1.25 -10.13 24.22
CA ARG A 200 -1.39 -10.50 22.80
C ARG A 200 -2.84 -10.90 22.49
N GLY A 201 -3.37 -10.39 21.39
CA GLY A 201 -4.73 -10.69 20.96
C GLY A 201 -5.82 -9.90 21.70
N GLY A 202 -5.46 -9.08 22.68
CA GLY A 202 -6.42 -8.21 23.36
C GLY A 202 -6.99 -7.11 22.46
N CYS A 203 -8.17 -6.60 22.82
CA CYS A 203 -8.82 -5.49 22.11
C CYS A 203 -7.93 -4.24 22.11
N ALA A 204 -7.40 -3.84 23.28
CA ALA A 204 -6.49 -2.70 23.42
C ALA A 204 -5.24 -2.86 22.53
N SER A 205 -4.62 -4.04 22.53
CA SER A 205 -3.45 -4.33 21.68
C SER A 205 -3.78 -4.19 20.19
N SER A 206 -4.96 -4.63 19.78
CA SER A 206 -5.42 -4.55 18.38
C SER A 206 -5.73 -3.11 17.96
N LEU A 207 -6.35 -2.32 18.83
CA LEU A 207 -6.65 -0.91 18.58
C LEU A 207 -5.37 -0.08 18.49
N ILE A 208 -4.43 -0.23 19.43
CA ILE A 208 -3.14 0.47 19.37
C ILE A 208 -2.41 0.17 18.07
N GLN A 209 -2.35 -1.10 17.65
CA GLN A 209 -1.73 -1.48 16.38
C GLN A 209 -2.45 -0.85 15.17
N LEU A 210 -3.78 -0.87 15.16
CA LEU A 210 -4.59 -0.33 14.07
C LEU A 210 -4.41 1.20 13.93
N TYR A 211 -4.60 1.94 15.02
CA TYR A 211 -4.52 3.40 15.02
C TYR A 211 -3.09 3.87 14.76
N THR A 212 -2.07 3.18 15.28
CA THR A 212 -0.67 3.51 14.96
C THR A 212 -0.39 3.34 13.47
N ALA A 213 -0.88 2.25 12.86
CA ALA A 213 -0.65 2.00 11.43
C ALA A 213 -1.30 3.07 10.54
N PHE A 214 -2.55 3.46 10.83
CA PHE A 214 -3.23 4.51 10.07
C PHE A 214 -2.70 5.92 10.38
N PHE A 215 -2.22 6.18 11.61
CA PHE A 215 -1.53 7.42 11.94
C PHE A 215 -0.24 7.61 11.12
N LEU A 216 0.60 6.57 11.04
CA LEU A 216 1.82 6.61 10.25
C LEU A 216 1.52 6.72 8.75
N SER A 217 0.47 6.04 8.28
CA SER A 217 -0.03 6.21 6.91
C SER A 217 -0.46 7.65 6.65
N ALA A 218 -1.25 8.26 7.53
CA ALA A 218 -1.71 9.63 7.41
C ALA A 218 -0.54 10.64 7.40
N LEU A 219 0.44 10.45 8.27
CA LEU A 219 1.65 11.28 8.30
C LEU A 219 2.46 11.15 7.01
N LEU A 220 2.63 9.92 6.49
CA LEU A 220 3.31 9.70 5.22
C LEU A 220 2.62 10.48 4.08
N HIS A 221 1.30 10.38 3.96
CA HIS A 221 0.55 11.09 2.91
C HIS A 221 0.62 12.61 3.09
N LEU A 222 0.54 13.11 4.31
CA LEU A 222 0.69 14.54 4.61
C LEU A 222 2.07 15.07 4.19
N VAL A 223 3.15 14.34 4.52
CA VAL A 223 4.52 14.71 4.14
C VAL A 223 4.72 14.63 2.62
N MET A 224 4.15 13.61 1.96
CA MET A 224 4.22 13.50 0.51
C MET A 224 3.54 14.70 -0.16
N ILE A 225 2.32 15.05 0.27
CA ILE A 225 1.55 16.18 -0.28
C ILE A 225 2.26 17.51 -0.03
N TYR A 226 2.70 17.79 1.19
CA TYR A 226 3.53 18.96 1.49
C TYR A 226 4.78 19.01 0.59
N GLY A 227 5.37 17.85 0.30
CA GLY A 227 6.53 17.70 -0.56
C GLY A 227 6.39 18.36 -1.93
N GLY A 228 5.19 18.34 -2.52
CA GLY A 228 4.99 18.84 -3.86
C GLY A 228 4.01 19.99 -4.04
N VAL A 229 3.01 20.19 -3.17
CA VAL A 229 2.19 21.43 -3.16
C VAL A 229 2.70 22.50 -2.19
N LYS A 230 3.58 22.13 -1.25
CA LYS A 230 4.17 23.05 -0.23
C LYS A 230 3.18 23.66 0.75
N THR A 231 2.00 23.06 0.87
CA THR A 231 0.98 23.39 1.87
C THR A 231 0.71 22.20 2.78
N TRP A 232 0.38 22.48 4.04
CA TRP A 232 -0.03 21.46 5.00
C TRP A 232 -1.53 21.24 4.90
N GLU A 233 -1.92 20.12 4.32
CA GLU A 233 -3.32 19.78 4.06
C GLU A 233 -3.81 18.79 5.11
N LEU A 234 -4.25 19.30 6.26
CA LEU A 234 -4.70 18.46 7.38
C LEU A 234 -5.90 17.57 7.00
N ASP A 235 -6.69 17.96 6.00
CA ASP A 235 -7.76 17.13 5.45
C ASP A 235 -7.25 15.77 4.96
N VAL A 236 -6.06 15.72 4.36
CA VAL A 236 -5.40 14.47 3.95
C VAL A 236 -5.15 13.59 5.17
N PHE A 237 -4.58 14.19 6.22
CA PHE A 237 -4.29 13.46 7.45
C PHE A 237 -5.57 12.89 8.04
N VAL A 238 -6.63 13.70 8.15
CA VAL A 238 -7.94 13.29 8.68
C VAL A 238 -8.51 12.14 7.86
N VAL A 239 -8.49 12.21 6.52
CA VAL A 239 -9.01 11.16 5.64
C VAL A 239 -8.33 9.82 5.89
N PHE A 240 -6.98 9.79 5.94
CA PHE A 240 -6.25 8.54 6.13
C PHE A 240 -6.34 8.03 7.58
N PHE A 241 -6.40 8.91 8.57
CA PHE A 241 -6.52 8.52 9.97
C PHE A 241 -7.93 8.01 10.32
N ALA A 242 -8.98 8.65 9.78
CA ALA A 242 -10.38 8.28 10.01
C ALA A 242 -10.71 6.84 9.56
N GLN A 243 -9.93 6.29 8.62
CA GLN A 243 -10.03 4.89 8.22
C GLN A 243 -9.90 3.90 9.39
N ALA A 244 -9.08 4.23 10.41
CA ALA A 244 -8.97 3.40 11.61
C ALA A 244 -10.30 3.32 12.36
N GLY A 245 -10.99 4.46 12.51
CA GLY A 245 -12.30 4.55 13.13
C GLY A 245 -13.34 3.71 12.39
N LEU A 246 -13.33 3.76 11.05
CA LEU A 246 -14.22 2.94 10.22
C LEU A 246 -13.95 1.44 10.38
N VAL A 247 -12.68 1.02 10.40
CA VAL A 247 -12.31 -0.38 10.67
C VAL A 247 -12.77 -0.81 12.07
N THR A 248 -12.63 0.06 13.08
CA THR A 248 -13.12 -0.20 14.44
C THR A 248 -14.64 -0.37 14.45
N LEU A 249 -15.38 0.57 13.86
CA LEU A 249 -16.84 0.54 13.77
C LEU A 249 -17.33 -0.74 13.08
N GLU A 250 -16.76 -1.06 11.92
CA GLU A 250 -17.05 -2.30 11.18
C GLU A 250 -16.79 -3.55 12.04
N THR A 251 -15.67 -3.57 12.77
CA THR A 251 -15.33 -4.69 13.66
C THR A 251 -16.36 -4.87 14.77
N VAL A 252 -16.83 -3.75 15.36
CA VAL A 252 -17.86 -3.77 16.41
C VAL A 252 -19.21 -4.24 15.86
N ILE A 253 -19.65 -3.72 14.70
CA ILE A 253 -20.90 -4.12 14.06
C ILE A 253 -20.91 -5.63 13.78
N ILE A 254 -19.82 -6.15 13.18
CA ILE A 254 -19.70 -7.58 12.89
C ILE A 254 -19.71 -8.40 14.20
N ALA A 255 -18.99 -7.96 15.22
CA ALA A 255 -18.96 -8.65 16.51
C ALA A 255 -20.33 -8.67 17.21
N LEU A 256 -21.09 -7.58 17.13
CA LEU A 256 -22.44 -7.49 17.67
C LEU A 256 -23.41 -8.41 16.89
N GLY A 257 -23.36 -8.41 15.56
CA GLY A 257 -24.17 -9.31 14.74
C GLY A 257 -23.94 -10.77 15.08
N LEU A 258 -22.67 -11.17 15.23
CA LEU A 258 -22.32 -12.53 15.66
C LEU A 258 -22.84 -12.86 17.07
N ARG A 259 -22.76 -11.91 18.01
CA ARG A 259 -23.30 -12.10 19.37
C ARG A 259 -24.83 -12.19 19.41
N LEU A 260 -25.51 -11.50 18.50
CA LEU A 260 -26.97 -11.54 18.36
C LEU A 260 -27.46 -12.76 17.57
N GLY A 261 -26.56 -13.66 17.15
CA GLY A 261 -26.93 -14.87 16.43
C GLY A 261 -27.36 -14.63 14.99
N VAL A 262 -26.93 -13.52 14.36
CA VAL A 262 -27.22 -13.25 12.95
C VAL A 262 -26.61 -14.38 12.10
N PRO A 263 -27.41 -15.11 11.31
CA PRO A 263 -26.92 -16.25 10.54
C PRO A 263 -25.96 -15.80 9.45
N GLU A 264 -24.97 -16.65 9.15
CA GLU A 264 -24.10 -16.43 8.00
C GLU A 264 -24.92 -16.58 6.71
N HIS A 265 -24.90 -15.54 5.87
CA HIS A 265 -25.59 -15.52 4.60
C HIS A 265 -24.70 -14.90 3.51
N PRO A 266 -24.66 -15.43 2.28
CA PRO A 266 -23.86 -14.88 1.18
C PRO A 266 -24.13 -13.40 0.89
N ALA A 267 -25.36 -12.93 1.13
CA ALA A 267 -25.75 -11.53 0.95
C ALA A 267 -24.95 -10.54 1.82
N TRP A 268 -24.40 -10.98 2.96
CA TRP A 268 -23.53 -10.12 3.79
C TRP A 268 -22.28 -9.68 3.04
N ARG A 269 -21.82 -10.46 2.06
CA ARG A 269 -20.71 -10.03 1.19
C ARG A 269 -21.14 -8.90 0.26
N CYS A 270 -22.34 -8.96 -0.31
CA CYS A 270 -22.89 -7.89 -1.14
C CYS A 270 -23.06 -6.60 -0.32
N ALA A 271 -23.65 -6.70 0.87
CA ALA A 271 -23.76 -5.58 1.81
C ALA A 271 -22.38 -5.02 2.17
N GLY A 272 -21.39 -5.89 2.38
CA GLY A 272 -20.01 -5.51 2.64
C GLY A 272 -19.35 -4.74 1.50
N TYR A 273 -19.57 -5.14 0.23
CA TYR A 273 -19.07 -4.36 -0.91
C TYR A 273 -19.72 -2.98 -1.01
N ILE A 274 -21.03 -2.89 -0.79
CA ILE A 274 -21.76 -1.62 -0.77
C ILE A 274 -21.22 -0.73 0.37
N TRP A 275 -21.00 -1.31 1.55
CA TRP A 275 -20.41 -0.62 2.69
C TRP A 275 -19.01 -0.06 2.39
N VAL A 276 -18.11 -0.89 1.85
CA VAL A 276 -16.74 -0.46 1.50
C VAL A 276 -16.76 0.63 0.43
N ALA A 277 -17.57 0.48 -0.61
CA ALA A 277 -17.71 1.48 -1.67
C ALA A 277 -18.30 2.79 -1.14
N GLY A 278 -19.42 2.73 -0.42
CA GLY A 278 -20.08 3.92 0.14
C GLY A 278 -19.19 4.67 1.12
N CYS A 279 -18.53 3.97 2.04
CA CYS A 279 -17.58 4.60 2.96
C CYS A 279 -16.37 5.16 2.24
N GLY A 280 -15.85 4.46 1.22
CA GLY A 280 -14.78 4.94 0.37
C GLY A 280 -15.16 6.24 -0.35
N ILE A 281 -16.38 6.35 -0.87
CA ILE A 281 -16.90 7.58 -1.48
C ILE A 281 -16.88 8.70 -0.45
N VAL A 282 -17.53 8.51 0.71
CA VAL A 282 -17.66 9.55 1.74
C VAL A 282 -16.29 10.01 2.27
N LEU A 283 -15.44 9.07 2.68
CA LEU A 283 -14.16 9.42 3.31
C LEU A 283 -13.17 10.05 2.32
N THR A 284 -13.27 9.76 1.03
CA THR A 284 -12.35 10.34 0.04
C THR A 284 -12.77 11.77 -0.35
N GLN A 285 -13.95 12.27 0.01
CA GLN A 285 -14.43 13.58 -0.46
C GLN A 285 -13.52 14.77 -0.14
N PRO A 286 -12.91 14.90 1.07
CA PRO A 286 -11.96 15.98 1.31
C PRO A 286 -10.74 15.88 0.38
N LEU A 287 -10.25 14.66 0.15
CA LEU A 287 -9.15 14.39 -0.79
C LEU A 287 -9.56 14.68 -2.24
N VAL A 288 -10.81 14.40 -2.64
CA VAL A 288 -11.39 14.77 -3.93
C VAL A 288 -11.33 16.27 -4.12
N ARG A 289 -11.93 17.02 -3.19
CA ARG A 289 -11.96 18.50 -3.25
C ARG A 289 -10.56 19.08 -3.35
N PHE A 290 -9.64 18.59 -2.52
CA PHE A 290 -8.23 18.98 -2.57
C PHE A 290 -7.57 18.67 -3.92
N ALA A 291 -7.68 17.44 -4.39
CA ALA A 291 -6.97 17.00 -5.59
C ALA A 291 -7.50 17.68 -6.87
N PHE A 292 -8.78 18.03 -6.92
CA PHE A 292 -9.34 18.85 -8.01
C PHE A 292 -8.99 20.34 -7.87
N ARG A 293 -8.95 20.90 -6.65
CA ARG A 293 -8.54 22.30 -6.41
C ARG A 293 -7.11 22.57 -6.88
N GLU A 294 -6.21 21.61 -6.64
CA GLU A 294 -4.79 21.70 -6.96
C GLU A 294 -4.43 21.06 -8.32
N ASP A 295 -5.41 20.67 -9.13
CA ASP A 295 -5.22 19.98 -10.43
C ASP A 295 -4.32 18.72 -10.38
N LEU A 296 -4.34 18.00 -9.25
CA LEU A 296 -3.47 16.85 -8.97
C LEU A 296 -3.94 15.52 -9.58
N ILE A 297 -5.18 15.46 -10.11
CA ILE A 297 -5.76 14.24 -10.70
C ILE A 297 -5.35 14.08 -12.18
N LEU A 298 -4.79 15.12 -12.79
CA LEU A 298 -4.16 15.05 -14.11
C LEU A 298 -2.83 14.29 -14.02
N PRO A 299 -2.36 13.62 -15.09
CA PRO A 299 -1.44 12.46 -15.06
C PRO A 299 -0.03 12.80 -14.57
N THR A 300 0.09 13.07 -13.28
CA THR A 300 1.29 13.54 -12.60
C THR A 300 1.73 12.61 -11.47
N MET A 301 0.88 11.63 -11.10
CA MET A 301 1.26 10.50 -10.26
C MET A 301 1.92 9.35 -11.08
N GLY A 302 1.81 9.39 -12.42
CA GLY A 302 2.45 8.44 -13.34
C GLY A 302 3.51 9.10 -14.22
N CYS A 303 4.74 9.27 -13.73
CA CYS A 303 5.88 9.68 -14.56
C CYS A 303 7.16 8.93 -14.19
N ALA A 304 7.12 7.60 -14.33
CA ALA A 304 8.31 6.85 -14.72
C ALA A 304 8.61 6.95 -16.24
N ASN A 305 7.68 7.49 -17.04
CA ASN A 305 7.74 7.35 -18.50
C ASN A 305 8.38 8.53 -19.28
N ALA A 306 8.59 9.71 -18.71
CA ALA A 306 9.21 10.81 -19.47
C ALA A 306 10.74 10.86 -19.37
N ALA A 307 11.33 10.29 -18.31
CA ALA A 307 12.78 10.29 -18.11
C ALA A 307 13.48 9.19 -18.93
N LEU A 308 12.85 8.02 -19.10
CA LEU A 308 13.44 6.90 -19.84
C LEU A 308 13.35 7.03 -21.36
N LEU A 309 12.32 7.69 -21.90
CA LEU A 309 12.20 7.92 -23.34
C LEU A 309 12.97 9.16 -23.83
N ARG A 310 13.28 10.12 -22.96
CA ARG A 310 14.11 11.28 -23.32
C ARG A 310 15.62 11.03 -23.16
N PHE A 311 16.02 10.02 -22.38
CA PHE A 311 17.44 9.64 -22.28
C PHE A 311 17.96 8.85 -23.49
N TRP A 312 17.08 8.42 -24.40
CA TRP A 312 17.43 7.63 -25.59
C TRP A 312 17.21 8.36 -26.93
N CYS A 313 16.59 9.54 -26.91
CA CYS A 313 16.37 10.38 -28.10
C CYS A 313 16.97 11.78 -27.97
N SER A 314 18.03 11.92 -27.17
CA SER A 314 18.90 13.10 -27.15
C SER A 314 20.34 12.66 -26.99
#